data_AF-A0A380HKD6-F1
#
_entry.id   AF-A0A380HKD6-F1
#
_cell.length_a   1.000
_cell.length_b   1.000
_cell.length_c   1.000
_cell.angle_alpha   90.00
_cell.angle_beta   90.00
_cell.angle_gamma   90.00
#
_symmetry.space_group_name_H-M   'P 1'
#
loop_
_entity.id
_entity.type
_entity.pdbx_description
1 polymer ?
#
loop_
_entity_poly.entity_id
_entity_poly.type
_entity_poly.pdbx_seq_one_letter_code
_entity_poly.pdbx_strand_id
1 'polypeptide(L)' 'MVLVALILFIISIVFLIYSITLLMGKDGTMFSLFTKEEKALTKGQKLTIYLITIVLFVASLVWLLNLI' A
#
# COMPACT_ATOMS: atom_id res chain seq x y z
N MET A 1 -14.57 -5.75 -17.07
CA MET A 1 -14.57 -4.82 -15.92
C MET A 1 -14.21 -5.53 -14.62
N VAL A 2 -14.85 -6.65 -14.27
CA VAL A 2 -14.51 -7.47 -13.08
C VAL A 2 -13.01 -7.84 -13.01
N LEU A 3 -12.44 -8.35 -14.11
CA LEU A 3 -10.99 -8.68 -14.19
C LEU A 3 -10.07 -7.50 -13.88
N VAL A 4 -10.45 -6.29 -14.31
CA VAL A 4 -9.66 -5.07 -14.07
C VAL A 4 -9.73 -4.66 -12.61
N ALA A 5 -10.93 -4.71 -12.00
CA ALA A 5 -11.12 -4.43 -10.58
C ALA A 5 -10.36 -5.45 -9.71
N LEU A 6 -10.33 -6.73 -10.10
CA LEU A 6 -9.56 -7.76 -9.41
C LEU A 6 -8.05 -7.48 -9.45
N ILE A 7 -7.51 -7.11 -10.61
CA ILE A 7 -6.08 -6.75 -10.75
C ILE A 7 -5.75 -5.53 -9.90
N LEU A 8 -6.58 -4.48 -9.95
CA LEU A 8 -6.42 -3.28 -9.12
C LEU A 8 -6.46 -3.60 -7.62
N PHE A 9 -7.36 -4.48 -7.20
CA PHE A 9 -7.46 -4.93 -5.82
C PHE A 9 -6.16 -5.64 -5.37
N ILE A 10 -5.63 -6.56 -6.18
CA ILE A 10 -4.36 -7.24 -5.89
C ILE A 10 -3.20 -6.24 -5.79
N ILE A 11 -3.09 -5.29 -6.73
CA ILE A 11 -2.06 -4.24 -6.70
C ILE A 11 -2.18 -3.40 -5.43
N SER A 12 -3.40 -3.04 -5.03
CA SER A 12 -3.63 -2.24 -3.83
C SER A 12 -3.20 -2.98 -2.56
N ILE A 13 -3.37 -4.30 -2.49
CA ILE A 13 -2.86 -5.13 -1.39
C ILE A 13 -1.32 -5.09 -1.35
N VAL A 14 -0.66 -5.25 -2.49
CA VAL A 14 0.81 -5.20 -2.57
C VAL A 14 1.32 -3.84 -2.08
N PHE A 15 0.70 -2.74 -2.50
CA PHE A 15 1.07 -1.41 -2.02
C PHE A 15 0.74 -1.19 -0.55
N LEU A 16 -0.34 -1.78 -0.04
CA LEU A 16 -0.66 -1.71 1.38
C LEU A 16 0.43 -2.39 2.22
N ILE A 17 0.86 -3.60 1.84
CA ILE A 17 1.95 -4.31 2.51
C ILE A 17 3.27 -3.51 2.43
N TYR A 18 3.56 -2.93 1.26
CA TYR A 18 4.72 -2.06 1.07
C TYR A 18 4.71 -0.87 2.03
N SER A 19 3.59 -0.15 2.09
CA SER A 19 3.43 1.04 2.92
C SER A 19 3.46 0.72 4.42
N ILE A 20 2.89 -0.41 4.84
CA ILE A 20 2.96 -0.90 6.23
C ILE A 20 4.41 -1.18 6.60
N THR A 21 5.14 -1.88 5.74
CA THR A 21 6.55 -2.21 5.98
C THR A 21 7.40 -0.94 6.04
N LEU A 22 7.12 0.03 5.17
CA LEU A 22 7.80 1.33 5.17
C LEU A 22 7.52 2.11 6.46
N LEU A 23 6.29 2.06 6.96
CA LEU A 23 5.83 2.74 8.18
C LEU A 23 6.37 2.09 9.46
N MET A 24 6.32 0.76 9.55
CA MET A 24 6.82 -0.02 10.69
C MET A 24 8.34 0.09 10.85
N GLY A 25 9.07 0.38 9.77
CA GLY A 25 10.50 0.64 9.87
C GLY A 25 11.33 -0.64 10.06
N LYS A 26 12.45 -0.51 10.78
CA LYS A 26 13.52 -1.54 10.89
C LYS A 26 13.08 -2.91 11.42
N ASP A 27 11.88 -3.02 11.96
CA ASP A 27 11.37 -4.26 12.55
C ASP A 27 10.80 -5.23 11.49
N GLY A 28 10.58 -4.77 10.26
CA GLY A 28 10.14 -5.61 9.15
C GLY A 28 11.32 -6.24 8.40
N THR A 29 11.27 -7.56 8.17
CA THR A 29 12.26 -8.27 7.32
C THR A 29 12.36 -7.66 5.91
N MET A 30 11.22 -7.22 5.35
CA MET A 30 11.15 -6.51 4.06
C MET A 30 11.68 -5.07 4.11
N PHE A 31 11.86 -4.47 5.30
CA PHE A 31 12.43 -3.13 5.40
C PHE A 31 13.88 -3.06 4.92
N SER A 32 14.61 -4.19 5.01
CA SER A 32 15.96 -4.31 4.49
C SER A 32 16.04 -4.01 2.98
N LEU A 33 14.97 -4.33 2.23
CA LEU A 33 14.88 -4.22 0.77
C LEU A 33 14.68 -2.78 0.27
N PHE A 34 14.25 -1.85 1.14
CA PHE A 34 14.07 -0.45 0.73
C PHE A 34 15.41 0.24 0.46
N THR A 35 15.38 1.16 -0.48
CA THR A 35 16.52 2.03 -0.80
C THR A 35 16.83 3.00 0.36
N LYS A 36 18.02 3.61 0.34
CA LYS A 36 18.41 4.60 1.37
C LYS A 36 17.48 5.81 1.37
N GLU A 37 16.97 6.21 0.20
CA GLU A 37 16.07 7.34 0.03
C GLU A 37 14.70 7.08 0.68
N GLU A 38 14.14 5.89 0.47
CA GLU A 38 12.86 5.49 1.07
C GLU A 38 12.96 5.34 2.59
N LYS A 39 14.09 4.84 3.07
CA LYS A 39 14.38 4.77 4.51
C LYS A 39 14.49 6.17 5.12
N ALA A 40 15.01 7.15 4.37
CA ALA A 40 15.20 8.54 4.79
C ALA A 40 13.90 9.37 4.80
N LEU A 41 12.79 8.86 4.25
CA LEU A 41 11.49 9.51 4.35
C LEU A 41 11.13 9.79 5.82
N THR A 42 10.60 10.99 6.06
CA THR A 42 10.13 11.39 7.38
C THR A 42 8.96 10.52 7.83
N LYS A 43 8.74 10.40 9.15
CA LYS A 43 7.59 9.66 9.70
C LYS A 43 6.26 10.18 9.14
N GLY A 44 6.14 11.49 8.96
CA GLY A 44 4.97 12.13 8.36
C GLY A 44 4.72 11.65 6.92
N GLN A 45 5.75 11.66 6.07
CA GLN A 45 5.62 11.19 4.68
C GLN A 45 5.24 9.70 4.61
N LYS A 46 5.84 8.85 5.46
CA LYS A 46 5.51 7.42 5.52
C LYS A 46 4.05 7.19 5.93
N LEU A 47 3.57 7.96 6.89
CA LEU A 47 2.17 7.93 7.32
C LEU A 47 1.23 8.38 6.19
N THR A 48 1.58 9.45 5.47
CA THR A 48 0.81 9.92 4.31
C THR A 48 0.72 8.86 3.22
N ILE A 49 1.84 8.21 2.88
CA ILE A 49 1.86 7.11 1.90
C ILE A 49 0.90 6.01 2.36
N TYR A 50 1.01 5.56 3.61
CA TYR A 50 0.13 4.54 4.20
C TYR A 50 -1.35 4.90 4.11
N LEU A 51 -1.73 6.12 4.51
CA LEU A 51 -3.12 6.59 4.44
C LEU A 51 -3.66 6.62 3.01
N ILE A 52 -2.87 7.10 2.04
CA ILE A 52 -3.27 7.11 0.62
C ILE A 52 -3.49 5.68 0.12
N THR A 53 -2.62 4.74 0.48
CA THR A 53 -2.81 3.32 0.13
C THR A 53 -4.05 2.69 0.76
N ILE A 54 -4.42 3.06 1.99
CA ILE A 54 -5.69 2.63 2.58
C ILE A 54 -6.86 3.15 1.74
N VAL A 55 -6.87 4.42 1.39
CA VAL A 55 -7.95 5.01 0.58
C VAL A 55 -8.05 4.32 -0.77
N LEU A 56 -6.92 4.04 -1.43
CA LEU A 56 -6.86 3.28 -2.68
C LEU A 56 -7.42 1.86 -2.52
N PHE A 57 -7.02 1.17 -1.45
CA PHE A 57 -7.52 -0.17 -1.15
C PHE A 57 -9.03 -0.18 -0.95
N VAL A 58 -9.56 0.73 -0.13
CA VAL A 58 -11.00 0.86 0.12
C VAL A 58 -11.76 1.19 -1.17
N ALA A 59 -11.26 2.13 -1.98
CA ALA A 59 -11.87 2.46 -3.26
C ALA A 59 -11.91 1.25 -4.22
N SER A 60 -10.81 0.47 -4.28
CA SER A 60 -10.74 -0.74 -5.09
C SER A 60 -11.70 -1.83 -4.59
N LEU A 61 -11.86 -1.97 -3.27
CA LEU A 61 -12.79 -2.92 -2.66
C LEU A 61 -14.24 -2.55 -2.95
N VAL A 62 -14.61 -1.28 -2.77
CA VAL A 62 -15.95 -0.77 -3.08
C VAL A 62 -16.28 -1.01 -4.56
N TRP A 63 -15.33 -0.73 -5.45
CA TRP A 63 -15.54 -0.97 -6.87
C TRP A 63 -15.71 -2.45 -7.20
N LEU A 64 -14.91 -3.34 -6.60
CA LEU A 64 -15.04 -4.78 -6.79
C LEU A 64 -16.40 -5.29 -6.30
N LEU A 65 -16.85 -4.83 -5.12
CA LEU A 65 -18.15 -5.20 -4.56
C LEU A 65 -19.33 -4.70 -5.41
N ASN A 66 -19.20 -3.55 -6.06
CA ASN A 66 -20.24 -3.00 -6.94
C ASN A 66 -20.29 -3.68 -8.32
N LEU A 67 -19.30 -4.52 -8.63
CA LEU A 67 -19.22 -5.27 -9.90
C LEU A 67 -19.64 -6.75 -9.76
N ILE A 68 -19.78 -7.25 -8.53
CA ILE A 68 -20.25 -8.60 -8.20
C ILE A 68 -21.76 -8.57 -8.01
#